data_AF-A0A2N8RX08-F1
#
_entry.id   AF-A0A2N8RX08-F1
#
_cell.length_a   1.000
_cell.length_b   1.000
_cell.length_c   1.000
_cell.angle_alpha   90.00
_cell.angle_beta   90.00
_cell.angle_gamma   90.00
#
_symmetry.space_group_name_H-M   'P 1'
#
loop_
_entity.id
_entity.type
_entity.pdbx_description
1 polymer ?
#
loop_
_entity_poly.entity_id
_entity_poly.type
_entity_poly.pdbx_seq_one_letter_code
_entity_poly.pdbx_strand_id
1 'polypeptide(L)'
;MSDASTLERVIVFSWILLAVTGGFNGIYICFHGIRRLDPYFSIKPNVGWESYSPFDSFCRMHRYSFQYTLGLKRPDIGNSLAVWLYFTCISLIIYWTSMFIGFLGHQFGISILN
;
A
#
# COMPACT_ATOMS: atom_id res chain seq x y z
N MET A 1 12.53 -14.72 -30.20
CA MET A 1 11.76 -14.33 -29.00
C MET A 1 11.94 -12.82 -28.86
N SER A 2 10.89 -12.03 -29.08
CA SER A 2 11.03 -10.57 -29.21
C SER A 2 11.19 -9.90 -27.85
N ASP A 3 11.85 -8.74 -27.82
CA ASP A 3 12.06 -7.93 -26.62
C ASP A 3 10.76 -7.61 -25.87
N ALA A 4 9.63 -7.56 -26.57
CA ALA A 4 8.30 -7.40 -25.98
C ALA A 4 7.95 -8.52 -24.99
N SER A 5 8.34 -9.77 -25.28
CA SER A 5 8.10 -10.92 -24.37
C SER A 5 8.96 -10.87 -23.11
N THR A 6 10.15 -10.25 -23.18
CA THR A 6 11.01 -10.04 -22.00
C THR A 6 10.46 -8.92 -21.14
N LEU A 7 10.03 -7.81 -21.74
CA LEU A 7 9.44 -6.68 -21.03
C LEU A 7 8.15 -7.07 -20.30
N GLU A 8 7.26 -7.83 -20.94
CA GLU A 8 6.04 -8.35 -20.32
C GLU A 8 6.35 -9.20 -19.09
N ARG A 9 7.31 -10.13 -19.20
CA ARG A 9 7.75 -10.96 -18.06
C ARG A 9 8.27 -10.11 -16.91
N VAL A 10 9.10 -9.11 -17.19
CA VAL A 10 9.64 -8.21 -16.15
C VAL A 10 8.52 -7.46 -15.44
N ILE A 11 7.52 -6.97 -16.19
CA ILE A 11 6.36 -6.28 -15.61
C ILE A 11 5.58 -7.23 -14.70
N VAL A 12 5.23 -8.43 -15.18
CA VAL A 12 4.46 -9.42 -14.41
C VAL A 12 5.21 -9.84 -13.15
N PHE A 13 6.50 -10.14 -13.25
CA PHE A 13 7.30 -10.52 -12.08
C PHE A 13 7.41 -9.38 -11.06
N SER A 14 7.58 -8.14 -11.53
CA SER A 14 7.61 -6.96 -10.65
C SER A 14 6.27 -6.77 -9.94
N TRP A 15 5.17 -6.99 -10.66
CA TRP A 15 3.81 -6.89 -10.12
C TRP A 15 3.55 -7.93 -9.03
N ILE A 16 3.93 -9.19 -9.27
CA ILE A 16 3.82 -10.27 -8.29
C ILE A 16 4.70 -9.98 -7.08
N LEU A 17 5.95 -9.56 -7.29
CA LEU A 17 6.88 -9.24 -6.21
C LEU A 17 6.31 -8.11 -5.32
N LEU A 18 5.75 -7.06 -5.93
CA LEU A 18 5.12 -5.97 -5.20
C LEU A 18 3.86 -6.42 -4.45
N ALA A 19 3.03 -7.29 -5.03
CA ALA A 19 1.86 -7.84 -4.35
C ALA A 19 2.26 -8.67 -3.11
N VAL A 20 3.27 -9.53 -3.23
CA VAL A 20 3.76 -10.38 -2.13
C VAL A 20 4.41 -9.53 -1.04
N THR A 21 5.39 -8.71 -1.42
CA THR A 21 6.14 -7.88 -0.45
C THR A 21 5.26 -6.82 0.19
N GLY A 22 4.37 -6.19 -0.58
CA GLY A 22 3.36 -5.25 -0.10
C GLY A 22 2.35 -5.89 0.83
N GLY A 23 1.90 -7.12 0.54
CA GLY A 23 0.98 -7.89 1.38
C GLY A 23 1.58 -8.22 2.74
N PHE A 24 2.80 -8.80 2.78
CA PHE A 24 3.51 -9.05 4.03
C PHE A 24 3.80 -7.77 4.81
N ASN A 25 4.18 -6.69 4.11
CA ASN A 25 4.41 -5.39 4.72
C ASN A 25 3.11 -4.83 5.35
N GLY A 26 1.98 -4.93 4.65
CA GLY A 26 0.68 -4.50 5.17
C GLY A 26 0.29 -5.26 6.44
N ILE A 27 0.44 -6.59 6.43
CA ILE A 27 0.23 -7.42 7.61
C ILE A 27 1.14 -6.95 8.75
N TYR A 28 2.44 -6.79 8.50
CA TYR A 28 3.39 -6.32 9.51
C TYR A 28 2.97 -4.97 10.10
N ILE A 29 2.53 -4.01 9.28
CA ILE A 29 2.08 -2.71 9.74
C ILE A 29 0.84 -2.84 10.63
N CYS A 30 -0.14 -3.65 10.22
CA CYS A 30 -1.37 -3.84 10.96
C CYS A 30 -1.16 -4.43 12.36
N PHE A 31 -0.20 -5.34 12.53
CA PHE A 31 0.04 -6.00 13.83
C PHE A 31 1.09 -5.28 14.68
N HIS A 32 2.09 -4.65 14.06
CA HIS A 32 3.26 -4.16 14.79
C HIS A 32 3.76 -2.78 14.33
N GLY A 33 3.70 -2.50 13.02
CA GLY A 33 4.38 -1.36 12.44
C GLY A 33 3.67 -0.01 12.61
N ILE A 34 2.33 0.01 12.73
CA ILE A 34 1.55 1.26 12.72
C ILE A 34 1.94 2.22 13.86
N ARG A 35 2.36 1.67 15.01
CA ARG A 35 2.78 2.46 16.18
C ARG A 35 4.03 3.30 15.95
N ARG A 36 4.82 2.99 14.92
CA ARG A 36 5.97 3.81 14.50
C ARG A 36 5.52 5.03 13.68
N LEU A 37 4.34 4.97 13.08
CA LEU A 37 3.76 6.03 12.25
C LEU A 37 2.76 6.90 13.04
N ASP A 38 2.01 6.29 13.98
CA ASP A 38 0.99 6.97 14.78
C ASP A 38 1.49 8.30 15.42
N PRO A 39 2.73 8.44 15.96
CA PRO A 39 3.22 9.69 16.55
C PRO A 39 3.27 10.89 15.60
N TYR A 40 3.43 10.65 14.30
CA TYR A 40 3.57 11.71 13.29
C TYR A 40 2.23 12.10 12.65
N PHE A 41 1.31 11.14 12.58
CA PHE A 41 0.07 11.31 11.81
C PHE A 41 -1.20 11.34 12.66
N SER A 42 -1.21 10.70 13.83
CA SER A 42 -2.39 10.66 14.70
C SER A 42 -2.85 12.07 15.04
N ILE A 43 -4.17 12.21 15.13
CA ILE A 43 -4.84 13.45 15.55
C ILE A 43 -5.09 13.41 17.07
N LYS A 44 -4.94 12.24 17.70
CA LYS A 44 -5.23 12.07 19.11
C LYS A 44 -4.13 12.70 19.97
N PRO A 45 -4.49 13.34 21.10
CA PRO A 45 -3.51 13.91 22.02
C PRO A 45 -2.64 12.83 22.69
N ASN A 46 -3.12 11.58 22.74
CA ASN A 46 -2.34 10.42 23.18
C ASN A 46 -2.42 9.30 22.13
N VAL A 47 -1.27 8.95 21.55
CA VAL A 47 -1.12 7.84 20.59
C VAL A 47 -1.55 6.50 21.17
N GLY A 48 -1.41 6.31 22.49
CA GLY A 48 -1.84 5.09 23.17
C GLY A 48 -3.35 4.85 23.17
N TRP A 49 -4.15 5.85 22.76
CA TRP A 49 -5.60 5.73 22.58
C TRP A 49 -5.99 5.30 21.17
N GLU A 50 -5.03 5.13 20.26
CA GLU A 50 -5.30 4.51 18.97
C GLU A 50 -5.69 3.03 19.14
N SER A 51 -6.58 2.56 18.28
CA SER A 51 -7.05 1.17 18.37
C SER A 51 -5.92 0.20 18.06
N TYR A 52 -5.87 -0.88 18.84
CA TYR A 52 -5.01 -2.04 18.60
C TYR A 52 -5.58 -3.03 17.58
N SER A 53 -6.80 -2.79 17.09
CA SER A 53 -7.40 -3.65 16.09
C SER A 53 -6.58 -3.64 14.81
N PRO A 54 -6.29 -4.81 14.21
CA PRO A 54 -5.56 -4.88 12.95
C PRO A 54 -6.34 -4.24 11.80
N PHE A 55 -7.68 -4.25 11.84
CA PHE A 55 -8.53 -3.60 10.85
C PHE A 55 -8.45 -2.08 10.93
N ASP A 56 -8.46 -1.52 12.15
CA ASP A 56 -8.30 -0.07 12.31
C ASP A 56 -6.90 0.37 11.93
N SER A 57 -5.89 -0.44 12.29
CA SER A 57 -4.49 -0.22 11.90
C SER A 57 -4.32 -0.25 10.38
N PHE A 58 -5.04 -1.13 9.67
CA PHE A 58 -5.09 -1.16 8.21
C PHE A 58 -5.67 0.14 7.64
N CYS A 59 -6.80 0.61 8.18
CA CYS A 59 -7.41 1.88 7.77
C CYS A 59 -6.48 3.07 8.02
N ARG A 60 -5.80 3.12 9.18
CA ARG A 60 -4.81 4.15 9.50
C ARG A 60 -3.61 4.08 8.55
N MET A 61 -3.10 2.88 8.25
CA MET A 61 -2.02 2.68 7.27
C MET A 61 -2.39 3.27 5.90
N HIS A 62 -3.60 3.00 5.40
CA HIS A 62 -4.10 3.55 4.14
C HIS A 62 -4.05 5.07 4.19
N ARG A 63 -4.68 5.64 5.22
CA ARG A 63 -4.77 7.09 5.41
C ARG A 63 -3.39 7.74 5.48
N TYR A 64 -2.49 7.24 6.31
CA TYR A 64 -1.17 7.85 6.51
C TYR A 64 -0.31 7.77 5.25
N SER A 65 -0.34 6.62 4.55
CA SER A 65 0.39 6.44 3.30
C SER A 65 -0.08 7.44 2.25
N PHE A 66 -1.39 7.55 2.00
CA PHE A 66 -1.93 8.50 1.02
C PHE A 66 -1.74 9.96 1.44
N GLN A 67 -1.92 10.29 2.73
CA GLN A 67 -1.72 11.65 3.22
C GLN A 67 -0.29 12.13 3.01
N TYR A 68 0.70 11.26 3.25
CA TYR A 68 2.10 11.58 3.07
C TYR A 68 2.48 11.71 1.58
N THR A 69 2.09 10.74 0.76
CA THR A 69 2.48 10.70 -0.65
C THR A 69 1.81 11.80 -1.48
N LEU A 70 0.50 12.00 -1.29
CA LEU A 70 -0.28 13.03 -1.99
C LEU A 70 -0.07 14.45 -1.44
N GLY A 71 0.75 14.62 -0.39
CA GLY A 71 1.11 15.94 0.14
C GLY A 71 0.04 16.61 1.01
N LEU A 72 -1.03 15.90 1.38
CA LEU A 72 -2.09 16.43 2.26
C LEU A 72 -1.60 16.68 3.70
N LYS A 73 -0.66 15.85 4.18
CA LYS A 73 0.02 16.02 5.47
C LYS A 73 1.41 15.39 5.38
N ARG A 74 2.46 16.21 5.36
CA ARG A 74 3.86 15.77 5.34
C ARG A 74 4.58 16.18 6.63
N PRO A 75 4.44 15.39 7.70
CA PRO A 75 5.27 15.58 8.88
C PRO A 75 6.75 15.35 8.53
N ASP A 76 7.63 16.02 9.26
CA ASP A 76 9.07 15.77 9.17
C ASP A 76 9.36 14.41 9.81
N ILE A 77 9.78 13.45 8.98
CA ILE A 77 10.05 12.07 9.36
C ILE A 77 11.37 11.63 8.75
N GLY A 78 12.07 10.71 9.41
CA GLY A 78 13.32 10.17 8.88
C GLY A 78 13.13 9.51 7.51
N ASN A 79 14.14 9.60 6.65
CA ASN A 79 14.12 9.07 5.27
C ASN A 79 13.66 7.60 5.19
N SER A 80 14.00 6.77 6.18
CA SER A 80 13.56 5.37 6.20
C SER A 80 12.04 5.22 6.31
N LEU A 81 11.38 6.02 7.17
CA LEU A 81 9.92 6.03 7.29
C LEU A 81 9.25 6.62 6.05
N ALA A 82 9.87 7.63 5.43
CA ALA A 82 9.41 8.20 4.17
C ALA A 82 9.40 7.16 3.05
N VAL A 83 10.53 6.47 2.83
CA VAL A 83 10.63 5.38 1.84
C VAL A 83 9.61 4.29 2.13
N TRP A 84 9.43 3.94 3.40
CA TRP A 84 8.45 2.93 3.82
C TRP A 84 7.00 3.33 3.50
N LEU A 85 6.63 4.60 3.70
CA LEU A 85 5.31 5.13 3.32
C LEU A 85 5.11 5.16 1.80
N TYR A 86 6.13 5.54 1.03
CA TYR A 86 6.07 5.50 -0.43
C TYR A 86 5.89 4.07 -0.95
N PHE A 87 6.68 3.12 -0.46
CA PHE A 87 6.56 1.71 -0.81
C PHE A 87 5.18 1.16 -0.47
N THR A 88 4.69 1.48 0.73
CA THR A 88 3.35 1.06 1.20
C THR A 88 2.27 1.65 0.29
N CYS A 89 2.34 2.93 -0.04
CA CYS A 89 1.38 3.59 -0.93
C CYS A 89 1.36 2.96 -2.33
N ILE A 90 2.53 2.71 -2.93
CA ILE A 90 2.62 2.07 -4.26
C ILE A 90 1.99 0.68 -4.22
N SER A 91 2.32 -0.11 -3.18
CA SER A 91 1.77 -1.44 -2.98
C SER A 91 0.24 -1.42 -2.84
N LEU A 92 -0.31 -0.46 -2.11
CA LEU A 92 -1.75 -0.25 -1.98
C LEU A 92 -2.40 0.07 -3.33
N ILE A 93 -1.83 0.99 -4.09
CA ILE A 93 -2.37 1.37 -5.40
C ILE A 93 -2.44 0.14 -6.29
N ILE A 94 -1.35 -0.62 -6.37
CA ILE A 94 -1.30 -1.85 -7.17
C ILE A 94 -2.35 -2.87 -6.71
N TYR A 95 -2.49 -3.07 -5.40
CA TYR A 95 -3.50 -3.95 -4.84
C TYR A 95 -4.93 -3.53 -5.25
N TRP A 96 -5.28 -2.27 -5.05
CA TRP A 96 -6.61 -1.75 -5.39
C TRP A 96 -6.87 -1.75 -6.90
N THR A 97 -5.88 -1.39 -7.72
CA THR A 97 -5.98 -1.48 -9.18
C THR A 97 -6.18 -2.92 -9.63
N SER A 98 -5.46 -3.89 -9.05
CA SER A 98 -5.59 -5.31 -9.39
C SER A 98 -6.98 -5.84 -9.03
N MET A 99 -7.48 -5.50 -7.82
CA MET A 99 -8.83 -5.84 -7.38
C MET A 99 -9.90 -5.21 -8.27
N PHE A 100 -9.72 -3.96 -8.66
CA PHE A 100 -10.64 -3.25 -9.55
C PHE A 100 -10.68 -3.87 -10.95
N ILE A 101 -9.52 -4.21 -11.53
CA ILE A 101 -9.44 -4.91 -12.81
C ILE A 101 -10.14 -6.27 -12.73
N GLY A 102 -9.89 -7.05 -11.67
CA GLY A 102 -10.55 -8.33 -11.45
C GLY A 102 -12.07 -8.20 -11.30
N PHE A 103 -12.52 -7.18 -10.57
CA PHE A 103 -13.94 -6.85 -10.44
C PHE A 103 -14.58 -6.47 -11.78
N LEU A 104 -13.92 -5.64 -12.58
CA LEU A 104 -14.42 -5.26 -13.91
C LEU A 104 -14.52 -6.47 -14.85
N GLY A 105 -13.52 -7.35 -14.83
CA GLY A 105 -13.53 -8.59 -15.61
C GLY A 105 -14.67 -9.53 -15.19
N HIS A 106 -14.88 -9.70 -13.88
CA HIS A 106 -15.96 -10.55 -13.37
C HIS A 106 -17.36 -9.97 -13.64
N GLN A 107 -17.56 -8.67 -13.43
CA GLN A 107 -18.88 -8.04 -13.47
C GLN A 107 -19.32 -7.66 -14.89
N PHE A 108 -18.38 -7.23 -15.75
CA PHE A 108 -18.68 -6.72 -17.08
C PHE A 108 -18.14 -7.60 -18.21
N GLY A 109 -17.47 -8.71 -17.90
CA GLY A 109 -16.83 -9.56 -18.91
C GLY A 109 -15.69 -8.88 -19.67
N ILE A 110 -15.19 -7.74 -19.15
CA ILE A 110 -14.10 -6.98 -19.77
C ILE A 110 -12.79 -7.72 -19.47
N SER A 111 -12.37 -8.58 -20.39
CA SER A 111 -10.99 -9.09 -20.41
C SER A 111 -10.08 -8.00 -20.96
N ILE A 112 -9.32 -7.34 -20.09
CA ILE A 112 -8.24 -6.40 -20.50
C ILE A 112 -7.05 -7.17 -21.14
N LEU A 113 -7.11 -8.50 -21.17
CA LEU A 113 -6.09 -9.42 -21.69
C LEU A 113 -6.47 -10.07 -23.04
N ASN A 114 -7.48 -9.57 -23.75
CA ASN A 114 -7.81 -10.00 -25.12
C ASN A 114 -7.29 -9.03 -26.18
#